data_AF-A0A8I1HYK5-F1
#
_entry.id   AF-A0A8I1HYK5-F1
#
_cell.length_a   1.000
_cell.length_b   1.000
_cell.length_c   1.000
_cell.angle_alpha   90.00
_cell.angle_beta   90.00
_cell.angle_gamma   90.00
#
_symmetry.space_group_name_H-M   'P 1'
#
loop_
_entity.id
_entity.type
_entity.pdbx_description
1 polymer ?
#
loop_
_entity_poly.entity_id
_entity_poly.type
_entity_poly.pdbx_seq_one_letter_code
_entity_poly.pdbx_strand_id
1 'polypeptide(L)'
;MLNRVADSRFPAMLGLQMNLDELSKEISKVSSEKVVQDLSRLLVDWKDSEETAEELKEGTERYIGNTWIEKNEDHSKIYRMWSEFREAAVSGIGGMTMNERLYWFGLFNRYVACKNEHEKLVFYRKLHAKP
;
A
#
# COMPACT_ATOMS: atom_id res chain seq x y z
N MET A 1 -30.68 -18.50 21.92
CA MET A 1 -29.38 -18.02 22.44
C MET A 1 -28.26 -18.81 21.81
N LEU A 2 -27.63 -18.26 20.76
CA LEU A 2 -26.28 -18.63 20.35
C LEU A 2 -25.64 -17.32 19.85
N ASN A 3 -24.89 -16.67 20.75
CA ASN A 3 -24.12 -15.48 20.46
C ASN A 3 -23.05 -15.84 19.43
N ARG A 4 -23.21 -15.35 18.19
CA ARG A 4 -22.06 -15.14 17.31
C ARG A 4 -21.30 -13.95 17.88
N VAL A 5 -20.24 -14.22 18.64
CA VAL A 5 -19.20 -13.24 18.89
C VAL A 5 -18.57 -12.97 17.52
N ALA A 6 -19.03 -11.92 16.85
CA ALA A 6 -18.25 -11.30 15.80
C ALA A 6 -16.92 -10.92 16.45
N ASP A 7 -15.84 -11.49 15.95
CA ASP A 7 -14.50 -11.25 16.46
C ASP A 7 -14.16 -9.76 16.23
N SER A 8 -14.40 -8.95 17.26
CA SER A 8 -14.31 -7.50 17.27
C SER A 8 -12.87 -7.01 17.44
N ARG A 9 -11.86 -7.85 17.19
CA ARG A 9 -10.45 -7.55 17.48
C ARG A 9 -9.67 -6.95 16.31
N PHE A 10 -10.21 -6.97 15.09
CA PHE A 10 -9.53 -6.38 13.93
C PHE A 10 -9.69 -4.85 13.75
N PRO A 11 -10.81 -4.17 14.12
CA PRO A 11 -10.94 -2.74 13.82
C PRO A 11 -10.38 -1.78 14.87
N ALA A 12 -10.06 -2.24 16.09
CA ALA A 12 -9.84 -1.34 17.23
C ALA A 12 -8.37 -1.02 17.56
N MET A 13 -7.39 -1.65 16.89
CA MET A 13 -5.96 -1.40 17.09
C MET A 13 -5.29 -0.55 16.00
N LEU A 14 -5.98 -0.26 14.89
CA LEU A 14 -5.47 0.61 13.83
C LEU A 14 -5.96 2.03 14.06
N GLY A 15 -5.14 2.86 14.70
CA GLY A 15 -5.27 4.30 14.54
C GLY A 15 -5.02 4.66 13.09
N LEU A 16 -6.07 4.67 12.26
CA LEU A 16 -6.17 5.30 10.92
C LEU A 16 -4.85 5.38 10.13
N GLN A 17 -4.19 4.27 9.87
CA GLN A 17 -3.08 4.28 8.92
C GLN A 17 -3.63 3.97 7.51
N MET A 18 -3.30 4.85 6.56
CA MET A 18 -3.81 4.82 5.20
C MET A 18 -3.27 3.60 4.44
N ASN A 19 -4.14 2.83 3.81
CA ASN A 19 -3.71 1.82 2.83
C ASN A 19 -3.16 2.49 1.54
N LEU A 20 -2.61 1.69 0.62
CA LEU A 20 -1.98 2.21 -0.60
C LEU A 20 -2.94 3.04 -1.48
N ASP A 21 -4.22 2.67 -1.53
CA ASP A 21 -5.24 3.41 -2.30
C ASP A 21 -5.56 4.76 -1.67
N GLU A 22 -5.68 4.79 -0.34
CA GLU A 22 -5.90 6.01 0.43
C GLU A 22 -4.68 6.93 0.35
N LEU A 23 -3.47 6.39 0.47
CA LEU A 23 -2.22 7.12 0.30
C LEU A 23 -2.14 7.78 -1.09
N SER A 24 -2.39 7.00 -2.15
CA SER A 24 -2.38 7.52 -3.52
C SER A 24 -3.35 8.68 -3.68
N LYS A 25 -4.57 8.55 -3.13
CA LYS A 25 -5.60 9.59 -3.17
C LYS A 25 -5.23 10.84 -2.37
N GLU A 26 -4.56 10.70 -1.22
CA GLU A 26 -4.12 11.85 -0.44
C GLU A 26 -2.93 12.56 -1.09
N ILE A 27 -1.98 11.83 -1.69
CA ILE A 27 -0.89 12.40 -2.49
C ILE A 27 -1.44 13.24 -3.64
N SER A 28 -2.43 12.72 -4.39
CA SER A 28 -2.99 13.45 -5.54
C SER A 28 -3.69 14.76 -5.16
N LYS A 29 -4.08 14.94 -3.89
CA LYS A 29 -4.70 16.17 -3.39
C LYS A 29 -3.70 17.22 -2.93
N VAL A 30 -2.43 16.86 -2.77
CA VAL A 30 -1.40 17.80 -2.29
C VAL A 30 -1.15 18.89 -3.31
N SER A 31 -0.96 18.52 -4.58
CA SER A 31 -0.68 19.46 -5.67
C SER A 31 -1.22 18.92 -6.99
N SER A 32 -1.64 19.82 -7.88
CA SER A 32 -2.03 19.50 -9.25
C SER A 32 -0.84 19.31 -10.19
N GLU A 33 0.40 19.49 -9.72
CA GLU A 33 1.60 19.27 -10.51
C GLU A 33 1.63 17.86 -11.10
N LYS A 34 2.02 17.76 -12.38
CA LYS A 34 2.03 16.49 -13.12
C LYS A 34 2.82 15.40 -12.39
N VAL A 35 3.95 15.76 -11.78
CA VAL A 35 4.81 14.81 -11.07
C VAL A 35 4.14 14.20 -9.82
N VAL A 36 3.30 14.98 -9.13
CA VAL A 36 2.52 14.48 -7.98
C VAL A 36 1.40 13.56 -8.45
N GLN A 37 0.75 13.90 -9.56
CA GLN A 37 -0.29 13.06 -10.16
C GLN A 37 0.27 11.77 -10.74
N ASP A 38 1.47 11.80 -11.32
CA ASP A 38 2.17 10.63 -11.83
C ASP A 38 2.62 9.71 -10.68
N LEU A 39 3.12 10.25 -9.57
CA LEU A 39 3.43 9.47 -8.36
C LEU A 39 2.19 8.75 -7.81
N SER A 40 1.07 9.48 -7.66
CA SER A 40 -0.21 8.91 -7.21
C SER A 40 -0.63 7.72 -8.09
N ARG A 41 -0.48 7.87 -9.41
CA ARG A 41 -0.81 6.81 -10.38
C ARG A 41 0.14 5.62 -10.28
N LEU A 42 1.45 5.86 -10.18
CA LEU A 42 2.46 4.81 -10.03
C LEU A 42 2.13 3.87 -8.87
N LEU A 43 1.72 4.42 -7.72
CA LEU A 43 1.33 3.63 -6.55
C LEU A 43 0.14 2.69 -6.82
N VAL A 44 -0.84 3.13 -7.61
CA VAL A 44 -2.02 2.33 -7.93
C VAL A 44 -1.71 1.31 -9.03
N ASP A 45 -0.99 1.74 -10.06
CA ASP A 45 -0.60 0.91 -11.21
C ASP A 45 0.31 -0.26 -10.77
N TRP A 46 1.11 -0.08 -9.71
CA TRP A 46 1.90 -1.17 -9.12
C TRP A 46 1.06 -2.40 -8.76
N LYS A 47 -0.21 -2.23 -8.40
CA LYS A 47 -1.07 -3.38 -8.05
C LYS A 47 -1.28 -4.33 -9.23
N ASP A 48 -1.19 -3.82 -10.45
CA ASP A 48 -1.32 -4.54 -11.72
C ASP A 48 0.04 -5.01 -12.28
N SER A 49 1.17 -4.62 -11.67
CA SER A 49 2.49 -5.06 -12.07
C SER A 49 2.93 -6.36 -11.37
N GLU A 50 3.96 -6.99 -11.91
CA GLU A 50 4.61 -8.16 -11.32
C GLU A 50 5.57 -7.81 -10.16
N GLU A 51 5.80 -6.51 -9.92
CA GLU A 51 6.74 -6.02 -8.91
C GLU A 51 6.26 -6.35 -7.49
N THR A 52 7.19 -6.66 -6.61
CA THR A 52 6.98 -6.95 -5.20
C THR A 52 6.80 -5.69 -4.35
N ALA A 53 6.44 -5.87 -3.08
CA ALA A 53 6.33 -4.77 -2.13
C ALA A 53 7.69 -4.07 -1.88
N GLU A 54 8.81 -4.79 -1.98
CA GLU A 54 10.14 -4.17 -1.89
C GLU A 54 10.44 -3.33 -3.15
N GLU A 55 10.09 -3.83 -4.34
CA GLU A 55 10.27 -3.09 -5.60
C GLU A 55 9.38 -1.84 -5.66
N LEU A 56 8.16 -1.88 -5.10
CA LEU A 56 7.33 -0.69 -4.89
C LEU A 56 8.07 0.36 -4.07
N LYS A 57 8.69 -0.06 -2.97
CA LYS A 57 9.42 0.83 -2.07
C LYS A 57 10.60 1.45 -2.79
N GLU A 58 11.45 0.65 -3.41
CA GLU A 58 12.62 1.15 -4.15
C GLU A 58 12.22 2.11 -5.29
N GLY A 59 11.19 1.74 -6.06
CA GLY A 59 10.67 2.55 -7.15
C GLY A 59 10.12 3.89 -6.67
N THR A 60 9.38 3.88 -5.57
CA THR A 60 8.78 5.10 -5.00
C THR A 60 9.82 6.03 -4.39
N GLU A 61 10.79 5.50 -3.62
CA GLU A 61 11.90 6.29 -3.07
C GLU A 61 12.71 6.95 -4.19
N ARG A 62 13.01 6.19 -5.25
CA ARG A 62 13.71 6.69 -6.43
C ARG A 62 12.91 7.77 -7.15
N TYR A 63 11.59 7.60 -7.28
CA TYR A 63 10.73 8.59 -7.91
C TYR A 63 10.72 9.91 -7.13
N ILE A 64 10.48 9.85 -5.82
CA ILE A 64 10.44 11.05 -4.97
C ILE A 64 11.81 11.74 -4.96
N GLY A 65 12.90 11.00 -4.78
CA GLY A 65 14.25 11.56 -4.72
C GLY A 65 14.76 12.20 -6.02
N ASN A 66 14.23 11.78 -7.18
CA ASN A 66 14.63 12.32 -8.50
C ASN A 66 13.65 13.34 -9.08
N THR A 67 12.57 13.64 -8.37
CA THR A 67 11.52 14.53 -8.85
C THR A 67 11.64 15.90 -8.22
N TRP A 68 11.59 16.94 -9.05
CA TRP A 68 11.45 18.30 -8.57
C TRP A 68 9.95 18.63 -8.39
N ILE A 69 9.55 18.92 -7.16
CA ILE A 69 8.23 19.47 -6.81
C ILE A 69 8.45 20.93 -6.44
N GLU A 70 7.71 21.85 -7.08
CA GLU A 70 7.99 23.29 -6.98
C GLU A 70 7.96 23.81 -5.54
N LYS A 71 7.00 23.33 -4.75
CA LYS A 71 6.85 23.70 -3.34
C LYS A 71 7.50 22.68 -2.43
N ASN A 72 8.45 23.12 -1.62
CA ASN A 72 9.14 22.27 -0.66
C ASN A 72 8.18 21.71 0.41
N GLU A 73 7.13 22.46 0.76
CA GLU A 73 6.08 22.00 1.68
C GLU A 73 5.31 20.81 1.11
N ASP A 74 5.02 20.82 -0.20
CA ASP A 74 4.31 19.73 -0.87
C ASP A 74 5.20 18.48 -0.93
N HIS A 75 6.47 18.65 -1.30
CA HIS A 75 7.46 17.57 -1.25
C HIS A 75 7.57 16.95 0.15
N SER A 76 7.73 17.79 1.18
CA SER A 76 7.86 17.34 2.57
C SER A 76 6.61 16.58 3.06
N LYS A 77 5.43 17.06 2.69
CA LYS A 77 4.15 16.42 3.03
C LYS A 77 4.00 15.06 2.35
N ILE A 78 4.31 14.97 1.06
CA ILE A 78 4.27 13.72 0.29
C ILE A 78 5.25 12.71 0.88
N TYR A 79 6.50 13.13 1.11
CA TYR A 79 7.53 12.24 1.65
C TYR A 79 7.17 11.71 3.04
N ARG A 80 6.56 12.54 3.90
CA ARG A 80 6.06 12.11 5.20
C ARG A 80 4.98 11.03 5.08
N MET A 81 3.95 11.27 4.26
CA MET A 81 2.86 10.29 4.07
C MET A 81 3.40 8.95 3.52
N TRP A 82 4.30 9.02 2.54
CA TRP A 82 4.96 7.83 2.02
C TRP A 82 5.80 7.12 3.08
N SER A 83 6.60 7.85 3.85
CA SER A 83 7.44 7.27 4.90
C SER A 83 6.62 6.57 5.98
N GLU A 84 5.51 7.16 6.42
CA GLU A 84 4.58 6.56 7.38
C GLU A 84 3.99 5.24 6.86
N PHE A 85 3.53 5.23 5.60
CA PHE A 85 3.07 4.00 4.95
C PHE A 85 4.19 2.97 4.80
N ARG A 86 5.38 3.37 4.33
CA ARG A 86 6.54 2.49 4.13
C ARG A 86 6.91 1.78 5.42
N GLU A 87 7.02 2.49 6.53
CA GLU A 87 7.37 1.88 7.81
C GLU A 87 6.29 0.91 8.30
N ALA A 88 5.02 1.30 8.18
CA ALA A 88 3.92 0.47 8.64
C ALA A 88 3.73 -0.78 7.77
N ALA A 89 3.68 -0.62 6.45
CA ALA A 89 3.27 -1.66 5.49
C ALA A 89 4.43 -2.45 4.87
N VAL A 90 5.58 -1.81 4.62
CA VAL A 90 6.71 -2.44 3.92
C VAL A 90 7.78 -2.92 4.90
N SER A 91 8.30 -2.04 5.76
CA SER A 91 9.30 -2.43 6.77
C SER A 91 8.73 -3.47 7.75
N GLY A 92 7.46 -3.31 8.14
CA GLY A 92 6.74 -4.23 9.03
C GLY A 92 6.22 -5.51 8.35
N ILE A 93 6.38 -5.66 7.02
CA ILE A 93 5.66 -6.68 6.25
C ILE A 93 5.93 -8.10 6.76
N GLY A 94 7.16 -8.39 7.22
CA GLY A 94 7.56 -9.71 7.72
C GLY A 94 6.74 -10.22 8.91
N GLY A 95 6.21 -9.31 9.75
CA GLY A 95 5.38 -9.65 10.91
C GLY A 95 3.90 -9.82 10.61
N MET A 96 3.47 -9.52 9.38
CA MET A 96 2.06 -9.48 9.01
C MET A 96 1.52 -10.82 8.52
N THR A 97 0.29 -11.10 8.88
CA THR A 97 -0.55 -12.12 8.23
C THR A 97 -0.85 -11.72 6.77
N MET A 98 -1.27 -12.70 5.95
CA MET A 98 -1.64 -12.40 4.57
C MET A 98 -2.80 -11.40 4.46
N ASN A 99 -3.78 -11.48 5.37
CA ASN A 99 -4.92 -10.56 5.40
C ASN A 99 -4.50 -9.11 5.69
N GLU A 100 -3.58 -8.90 6.62
CA GLU A 100 -3.04 -7.56 6.90
C GLU A 100 -2.28 -7.01 5.69
N ARG A 101 -1.49 -7.84 5.01
CA ARG A 101 -0.82 -7.41 3.77
C ARG A 101 -1.84 -7.03 2.69
N LEU A 102 -2.86 -7.86 2.47
CA LEU A 102 -3.93 -7.56 1.51
C LEU A 102 -4.68 -6.25 1.84
N TYR A 103 -4.88 -5.96 3.14
CA TYR A 103 -5.45 -4.69 3.60
C TYR A 103 -4.56 -3.51 3.19
N TRP A 104 -3.30 -3.54 3.63
CA TRP A 104 -2.35 -2.45 3.43
C TRP A 104 -2.14 -2.09 1.97
N PHE A 105 -2.09 -3.10 1.10
CA PHE A 105 -1.83 -2.92 -0.32
C PHE A 105 -3.11 -2.81 -1.18
N GLY A 106 -4.30 -2.83 -0.58
CA GLY A 106 -5.57 -2.68 -1.33
C GLY A 106 -5.85 -3.82 -2.31
N LEU A 107 -5.45 -5.06 -1.96
CA LEU A 107 -5.48 -6.21 -2.87
C LEU A 107 -6.58 -7.24 -2.55
N PHE A 108 -7.37 -7.05 -1.49
CA PHE A 108 -8.38 -8.02 -1.05
C PHE A 108 -9.32 -8.50 -2.16
N ASN A 109 -9.94 -7.56 -2.89
CA ASN A 109 -10.92 -7.92 -3.92
C ASN A 109 -10.28 -8.76 -5.04
N ARG A 110 -9.02 -8.47 -5.39
CA ARG A 110 -8.29 -9.21 -6.43
C ARG A 110 -7.91 -10.61 -5.95
N TYR A 111 -7.47 -10.73 -4.70
CA TYR A 111 -7.14 -12.00 -4.09
C TYR A 111 -8.37 -12.93 -3.94
N VAL A 112 -9.51 -12.38 -3.52
CA VAL A 112 -10.77 -13.14 -3.39
C VAL A 112 -11.32 -13.58 -4.75
N ALA A 113 -11.02 -12.85 -5.83
CA ALA A 113 -11.41 -13.20 -7.18
C ALA A 113 -10.57 -14.33 -7.82
N CYS A 114 -9.47 -14.75 -7.18
CA CYS A 114 -8.63 -15.85 -7.67
C CYS A 114 -9.42 -17.16 -7.75
N LYS A 115 -9.28 -17.87 -8.87
CA LYS A 115 -10.01 -19.11 -9.16
C LYS A 115 -9.34 -20.35 -8.59
N ASN A 116 -8.04 -20.26 -8.30
CA ASN A 116 -7.23 -21.38 -7.85
C ASN A 116 -6.02 -20.91 -7.03
N GLU A 117 -5.34 -21.86 -6.41
CA GLU A 117 -4.17 -21.58 -5.56
C GLU A 117 -2.97 -21.04 -6.33
N HIS A 118 -2.80 -21.37 -7.61
CA HIS A 118 -1.70 -20.84 -8.41
C HIS A 118 -1.84 -19.33 -8.63
N GLU A 119 -3.06 -18.83 -8.84
CA GLU A 119 -3.33 -17.39 -8.91
C GLU A 119 -3.05 -16.69 -7.57
N LYS A 120 -3.40 -17.33 -6.44
CA LYS A 120 -3.09 -16.78 -5.11
C LYS A 120 -1.59 -16.70 -4.83
N LEU A 121 -0.80 -17.67 -5.30
CA LEU A 121 0.66 -17.69 -5.12
C LEU A 121 1.34 -16.43 -5.69
N VAL A 122 0.75 -15.78 -6.70
CA VAL A 122 1.22 -14.48 -7.21
C VAL A 122 1.20 -13.43 -6.10
N PHE A 123 0.13 -13.36 -5.30
CA PHE A 123 0.02 -12.42 -4.18
C PHE A 123 0.98 -12.77 -3.04
N TYR A 124 1.16 -14.06 -2.73
CA TYR A 124 2.14 -14.47 -1.72
C TYR A 124 3.55 -14.03 -2.08
N ARG A 125 3.94 -14.18 -3.36
CA ARG A 125 5.22 -13.69 -3.87
C ARG A 125 5.30 -12.16 -3.81
N LYS A 126 4.30 -11.47 -4.38
CA LYS A 126 4.24 -10.00 -4.44
C LYS A 126 4.35 -9.37 -3.05
N LEU A 127 3.75 -10.00 -2.04
CA LEU A 127 3.69 -9.50 -0.68
C LEU A 127 4.69 -10.17 0.27
N HIS A 128 5.67 -10.94 -0.22
CA HIS A 128 6.67 -11.65 0.61
C HIS A 128 6.07 -12.51 1.75
N ALA A 129 4.93 -13.15 1.49
CA ALA A 129 4.26 -14.03 2.45
C ALA A 129 4.61 -15.50 2.17
N LYS A 130 4.55 -16.34 3.21
CA LYS A 130 4.67 -17.80 3.07
C LYS A 130 3.30 -18.38 2.69
N PRO A 131 3.20 -19.20 1.63
CA PRO A 131 1.98 -19.89 1.23
C PRO A 131 1.36 -20.71 2.36
#